data_AF-A0A966KWV1-F1
#
_entry.id   AF-A0A966KWV1-F1
#
_cell.length_a   1.000
_cell.length_b   1.000
_cell.length_c   1.000
_cell.angle_alpha   90.00
_cell.angle_beta   90.00
_cell.angle_gamma   90.00
#
_symmetry.space_group_name_H-M   'P 1'
#
loop_
_entity.id
_entity.type
_entity.pdbx_description
1 polymer ?
#
loop_
_entity_poly.entity_id
_entity_poly.type
_entity_poly.pdbx_seq_one_letter_code
_entity_poly.pdbx_strand_id
1 'polypeptide(L)'
;PRVNVFLTNALEPAHAINPGLAFEAPMLAAEAAEANRVKEQLAATVVVGNPPYSGDSGNQGDWITQLMRTRLPDGADSYFRFNDADLGERNPKWVNNDYVKFIRLAQSRLATVGTGVLGFITSNSYLESPTFRGVRQSLLHSLPHLRIVDLHGNSKRGETAGGDENVFEITEGVAIVVGNLQPGLALQVEHADLIGPRQTKYDTLMAKGLQLLTPFAPSGERLQLVRSDSAGVAEYECGWPLTTIALVNSVGIVTARDALCIQFTEKQAWDTVRDFAKRDAEDARQVYALGTDAQDWQVTLAQKDLNDSGPNKKLIQPILYRPFDVRHSYYTGKASGFMVRPRPEVMRH
;
A
#
# COMPACT_ATOMS: atom_id res chain seq x y z
N PRO A 1 39.70 4.64 -14.13
CA PRO A 1 38.58 5.26 -13.38
C PRO A 1 37.65 4.18 -12.82
N ARG A 2 37.33 4.22 -11.52
CA ARG A 2 36.34 3.31 -10.91
C ARG A 2 34.93 3.78 -11.29
N VAL A 3 34.03 2.85 -11.59
CA VAL A 3 32.61 3.15 -11.78
C VAL A 3 32.01 3.46 -10.39
N ASN A 4 31.26 4.56 -10.25
CA ASN A 4 30.66 5.01 -8.99
C ASN A 4 29.46 4.13 -8.56
N VAL A 5 29.74 2.85 -8.31
CA VAL A 5 28.81 1.84 -7.79
C VAL A 5 29.21 1.53 -6.36
N PHE A 6 28.22 1.55 -5.46
CA PHE A 6 28.41 1.42 -4.02
C PHE A 6 27.51 0.33 -3.44
N LEU A 7 28.08 -0.53 -2.58
CA LEU A 7 27.31 -1.51 -1.81
C LEU A 7 26.75 -0.87 -0.54
N THR A 8 25.46 -0.52 -0.54
CA THR A 8 24.81 0.09 0.62
C THR A 8 23.28 -0.03 0.56
N ASN A 9 22.61 0.04 1.71
CA ASN A 9 21.17 0.33 1.75
C ASN A 9 20.96 1.85 1.59
N ALA A 10 20.34 2.27 0.49
CA ALA A 10 20.07 3.69 0.23
C ALA A 10 19.02 4.30 1.17
N LEU A 11 18.17 3.46 1.80
CA LEU A 11 17.17 3.88 2.77
C LEU A 11 17.71 3.95 4.21
N GLU A 12 19.04 3.85 4.38
CA GLU A 12 19.72 4.08 5.65
C GLU A 12 20.62 5.32 5.56
N PRO A 13 20.75 6.08 6.65
CA PRO A 13 21.68 7.21 6.69
C PRO A 13 23.14 6.72 6.63
N ALA A 14 24.06 7.67 6.45
CA ALA A 14 25.46 7.39 6.70
C ALA A 14 25.66 7.02 8.19
N HIS A 15 26.56 6.07 8.45
CA HIS A 15 26.79 5.55 9.80
C HIS A 15 28.27 5.31 10.06
N ALA A 16 28.66 5.32 11.34
CA ALA A 16 30.04 5.05 11.73
C ALA A 16 30.46 3.63 11.32
N ILE A 17 31.65 3.51 10.74
CA ILE A 17 32.22 2.22 10.34
C ILE A 17 32.75 1.52 11.58
N ASN A 18 32.33 0.28 11.81
CA ASN A 18 32.81 -0.51 12.94
C ASN A 18 34.34 -0.74 12.83
N PRO A 19 35.14 -0.35 13.83
CA PRO A 19 36.60 -0.55 13.81
C PRO A 19 37.02 -2.02 13.63
N GLY A 20 36.25 -2.96 14.17
CA GLY A 20 36.48 -4.40 13.98
C GLY A 20 36.29 -4.83 12.53
N LEU A 21 35.24 -4.33 11.86
CA LEU A 21 35.02 -4.57 10.43
C LEU A 21 36.13 -3.95 9.57
N ALA A 22 36.61 -2.76 9.95
CA ALA A 22 37.72 -2.12 9.25
C ALA A 22 39.03 -2.92 9.33
N PHE A 23 39.22 -3.66 10.42
CA PHE A 23 40.36 -4.57 10.59
C PHE A 23 40.15 -5.90 9.86
N GLU A 24 38.99 -6.54 10.03
CA GLU A 24 38.69 -7.87 9.49
C GLU A 24 38.40 -7.87 7.99
N ALA A 25 37.76 -6.82 7.48
CA ALA A 25 37.40 -6.65 6.08
C ALA A 25 37.61 -5.20 5.60
N PRO A 26 38.88 -4.76 5.43
CA PRO A 26 39.21 -3.38 5.08
C PRO A 26 38.54 -2.89 3.79
N MET A 27 38.33 -3.79 2.82
CA MET A 27 37.67 -3.47 1.56
C MET A 27 36.18 -3.13 1.74
N LEU A 28 35.46 -3.84 2.63
CA LEU A 28 34.06 -3.54 2.93
C LEU A 28 33.93 -2.24 3.74
N ALA A 29 34.87 -1.99 4.64
CA ALA A 29 34.94 -0.72 5.36
C ALA A 29 35.20 0.47 4.43
N ALA A 30 36.15 0.34 3.48
CA ALA A 30 36.40 1.36 2.47
C ALA A 30 35.17 1.60 1.57
N GLU A 31 34.45 0.52 1.22
CA GLU A 31 33.21 0.61 0.45
C GLU A 31 32.10 1.36 1.20
N ALA A 32 31.92 1.04 2.49
CA ALA A 32 30.98 1.74 3.35
C ALA A 32 31.34 3.22 3.54
N ALA A 33 32.63 3.54 3.68
CA ALA A 33 33.12 4.93 3.78
C ALA A 33 32.76 5.75 2.55
N GLU A 34 32.98 5.18 1.37
CA GLU A 34 32.71 5.87 0.11
C GLU A 34 31.20 6.00 -0.13
N ALA A 35 30.40 5.00 0.25
CA ALA A 35 28.95 5.10 0.24
C ALA A 35 28.44 6.21 1.18
N ASN A 36 28.98 6.32 2.39
CA ASN A 36 28.66 7.39 3.34
C ASN A 36 28.98 8.77 2.75
N ARG A 37 30.15 8.91 2.12
CA ARG A 37 30.56 10.14 1.45
C ARG A 37 29.53 10.58 0.40
N VAL A 38 29.02 9.64 -0.40
CA VAL A 38 27.96 9.93 -1.39
C VAL A 38 26.65 10.35 -0.73
N LYS A 39 26.25 9.67 0.36
CA LYS A 39 25.02 9.99 1.09
C LYS A 39 25.05 11.36 1.76
N GLU A 40 26.22 11.85 2.15
CA GLU A 40 26.38 13.12 2.87
C GLU A 40 26.72 14.29 1.96
N GLN A 41 27.58 14.07 0.96
CA GLN A 41 28.25 15.16 0.24
C GLN A 41 27.77 15.34 -1.20
N LEU A 42 27.09 14.34 -1.78
CA LEU A 42 26.69 14.42 -3.19
C LEU A 42 25.33 15.11 -3.35
N ALA A 43 25.34 16.29 -3.95
CA ALA A 43 24.15 16.98 -4.42
C ALA A 43 23.63 16.31 -5.71
N ALA A 44 22.78 15.29 -5.55
CA ALA A 44 22.17 14.59 -6.69
C ALA A 44 21.07 15.45 -7.33
N THR A 45 21.32 15.95 -8.54
CA THR A 45 20.34 16.68 -9.36
C THR A 45 19.50 15.77 -10.26
N VAL A 46 19.90 14.51 -10.45
CA VAL A 46 19.16 13.53 -11.24
C VAL A 46 19.07 12.25 -10.43
N VAL A 47 17.84 11.79 -10.18
CA VAL A 47 17.57 10.54 -9.48
C VAL A 47 16.71 9.66 -10.39
N VAL A 48 17.25 8.53 -10.81
CA VAL A 48 16.58 7.61 -11.73
C VAL A 48 16.66 6.16 -11.25
N GLY A 49 15.69 5.32 -11.63
CA GLY A 49 15.71 3.91 -11.27
C GLY A 49 14.36 3.19 -11.32
N ASN A 50 14.43 1.88 -11.08
CA ASN A 50 13.30 1.00 -10.83
C ASN A 50 13.37 0.57 -9.35
N PRO A 51 12.84 1.38 -8.41
CA PRO A 51 12.90 1.04 -6.99
C PRO A 51 12.06 -0.22 -6.68
N PRO A 52 12.39 -0.98 -5.63
CA PRO A 52 11.72 -2.24 -5.32
C PRO A 52 10.25 -2.05 -4.92
N TYR A 53 9.39 -3.01 -5.30
CA TYR A 53 7.95 -3.01 -5.01
C TYR A 53 7.65 -3.98 -3.87
N SER A 54 7.72 -3.50 -2.63
CA SER A 54 7.46 -4.32 -1.44
C SER A 54 6.56 -3.60 -0.44
N GLY A 55 5.29 -4.02 -0.38
CA GLY A 55 4.31 -3.50 0.59
C GLY A 55 4.51 -4.03 2.01
N ASP A 56 5.23 -5.15 2.18
CA ASP A 56 5.73 -5.63 3.46
C ASP A 56 7.23 -5.40 3.53
N SER A 57 7.58 -4.11 3.55
CA SER A 57 8.96 -3.66 3.47
C SER A 57 9.73 -4.10 4.72
N GLY A 58 10.89 -4.72 4.52
CA GLY A 58 11.88 -4.95 5.59
C GLY A 58 12.62 -3.67 6.00
N ASN A 59 12.52 -2.59 5.22
CA ASN A 59 13.19 -1.31 5.46
C ASN A 59 12.41 -0.45 6.46
N GLN A 60 12.25 -0.92 7.69
CA GLN A 60 11.50 -0.22 8.75
C GLN A 60 12.40 0.63 9.67
N GLY A 61 13.65 0.91 9.25
CA GLY A 61 14.58 1.70 10.05
C GLY A 61 14.02 3.07 10.43
N ASP A 62 14.39 3.56 11.61
CA ASP A 62 13.84 4.80 12.18
C ASP A 62 14.00 6.00 11.25
N TRP A 63 15.14 6.09 10.58
CA TRP A 63 15.45 7.21 9.69
C TRP A 63 14.47 7.35 8.53
N ILE A 64 14.23 6.28 7.76
CA ILE A 64 13.30 6.35 6.63
C ILE A 64 11.86 6.52 7.10
N THR A 65 11.50 5.89 8.21
CA THR A 65 10.18 6.05 8.84
C THR A 65 9.93 7.51 9.26
N GLN A 66 10.95 8.16 9.83
CA GLN A 66 10.89 9.58 10.19
C GLN A 66 10.87 10.49 8.96
N LEU A 67 11.67 10.19 7.94
CA LEU A 67 11.71 10.99 6.70
C LEU A 67 10.35 11.05 5.99
N MET A 68 9.60 9.95 6.03
CA MET A 68 8.23 9.86 5.50
C MET A 68 7.22 10.70 6.28
N ARG A 69 7.52 11.00 7.55
CA ARG A 69 6.68 11.73 8.52
C ARG A 69 7.09 13.19 8.73
N THR A 70 8.18 13.63 8.12
CA THR A 70 8.76 14.97 8.35
C THR A 70 8.49 15.87 7.16
N ARG A 71 8.14 17.15 7.38
CA ARG A 71 8.05 18.16 6.31
C ARG A 71 9.44 18.42 5.73
N LEU A 72 9.57 18.42 4.40
CA LEU A 72 10.85 18.62 3.72
C LEU A 72 11.26 20.11 3.71
N PRO A 73 12.55 20.42 3.47
CA PRO A 73 13.04 21.80 3.40
C PRO A 73 12.39 22.67 2.32
N ASP A 74 11.88 22.06 1.24
CA ASP A 74 11.13 22.75 0.18
C ASP A 74 9.69 23.12 0.60
N GLY A 75 9.25 22.70 1.79
CA GLY A 75 7.91 22.91 2.32
C GLY A 75 6.93 21.76 2.05
N ALA A 76 7.33 20.73 1.30
CA ALA A 76 6.45 19.59 1.03
C ALA A 76 6.13 18.85 2.33
N ASP A 77 4.85 18.63 2.60
CA ASP A 77 4.41 17.99 3.84
C ASP A 77 4.83 16.52 3.91
N SER A 78 4.59 15.89 5.06
CA SER A 78 4.75 14.45 5.22
C SER A 78 3.74 13.67 4.37
N TYR A 79 4.04 12.41 4.08
CA TYR A 79 3.10 11.53 3.37
C TYR A 79 1.89 11.12 4.23
N PHE A 80 1.92 11.41 5.52
CA PHE A 80 0.86 11.12 6.48
C PHE A 80 0.01 12.34 6.81
N ARG A 81 0.14 13.42 6.04
CA ARG A 81 -0.67 14.63 6.17
C ARG A 81 -1.28 15.04 4.83
N PHE A 82 -2.43 15.70 4.89
CA PHE A 82 -3.12 16.26 3.73
C PHE A 82 -3.93 17.49 4.17
N ASN A 83 -3.80 18.61 3.43
CA ASN A 83 -4.38 19.90 3.81
C ASN A 83 -4.11 20.29 5.28
N ASP A 84 -2.85 20.17 5.71
CA ASP A 84 -2.36 20.44 7.07
C ASP A 84 -2.98 19.59 8.19
N ALA A 85 -3.75 18.55 7.87
CA ALA A 85 -4.30 17.60 8.83
C ALA A 85 -3.64 16.21 8.71
N ASP A 86 -3.55 15.49 9.83
CA ASP A 86 -3.11 14.09 9.82
C ASP A 86 -4.10 13.20 9.06
N LEU A 87 -3.55 12.28 8.27
CA LEU A 87 -4.30 11.25 7.59
C LEU A 87 -4.89 10.27 8.63
N GLY A 88 -6.22 10.25 8.74
CA GLY A 88 -6.97 9.34 9.62
C GLY A 88 -7.12 7.91 9.08
N GLU A 89 -6.42 7.55 8.00
CA GLU A 89 -6.51 6.23 7.39
C GLU A 89 -6.06 5.14 8.35
N ARG A 90 -6.99 4.22 8.64
CA ARG A 90 -6.80 3.12 9.58
C ARG A 90 -5.70 2.12 9.19
N ASN A 91 -5.19 2.16 7.95
CA ASN A 91 -4.14 1.24 7.49
C ASN A 91 -3.12 1.93 6.55
N PRO A 92 -2.01 2.49 7.08
CA PRO A 92 -0.95 3.11 6.28
C PRO A 92 -0.03 2.12 5.56
N LYS A 93 -0.27 0.80 5.62
CA LYS A 93 0.66 -0.24 5.12
C LYS A 93 1.19 0.06 3.71
N TRP A 94 0.32 0.50 2.81
CA TRP A 94 0.70 0.75 1.41
C TRP A 94 1.59 1.98 1.21
N VAL A 95 1.48 3.00 2.07
CA VAL A 95 2.37 4.17 2.04
C VAL A 95 3.79 3.79 2.44
N ASN A 96 3.95 2.72 3.22
CA ASN A 96 5.26 2.18 3.61
C ASN A 96 5.90 1.27 2.56
N ASN A 97 5.32 1.16 1.36
CA ASN A 97 5.94 0.40 0.28
C ASN A 97 7.30 1.00 -0.09
N ASP A 98 8.29 0.15 -0.39
CA ASP A 98 9.66 0.61 -0.66
C ASP A 98 9.75 1.61 -1.82
N TYR A 99 9.00 1.45 -2.92
CA TYR A 99 9.04 2.43 -4.01
C TYR A 99 8.63 3.84 -3.53
N VAL A 100 7.70 3.92 -2.57
CA VAL A 100 7.23 5.18 -1.98
C VAL A 100 8.31 5.81 -1.11
N LYS A 101 9.04 4.98 -0.35
CA LYS A 101 10.22 5.39 0.41
C LYS A 101 11.33 5.91 -0.49
N PHE A 102 11.55 5.29 -1.64
CA PHE A 102 12.51 5.77 -2.64
C PHE A 102 12.06 7.07 -3.32
N ILE A 103 10.77 7.26 -3.59
CA ILE A 103 10.24 8.55 -4.02
C ILE A 103 10.53 9.61 -2.95
N ARG A 104 10.27 9.31 -1.66
CA ARG A 104 10.54 10.26 -0.58
C ARG A 104 12.02 10.59 -0.43
N LEU A 105 12.87 9.58 -0.54
CA LEU A 105 14.31 9.75 -0.56
C LEU A 105 14.72 10.70 -1.68
N ALA A 106 14.22 10.49 -2.90
CA ALA A 106 14.51 11.35 -4.04
C ALA A 106 14.04 12.79 -3.79
N GLN A 107 12.81 12.98 -3.30
CA GLN A 107 12.30 14.31 -2.92
C GLN A 107 13.22 14.99 -1.89
N SER A 108 13.68 14.27 -0.86
CA SER A 108 14.56 14.84 0.16
C SER A 108 15.91 15.33 -0.41
N ARG A 109 16.46 14.59 -1.38
CA ARG A 109 17.70 14.99 -2.07
C ARG A 109 17.47 16.21 -2.95
N LEU A 110 16.40 16.19 -3.75
CA LEU A 110 16.06 17.31 -4.64
C LEU A 110 15.70 18.57 -3.85
N ALA A 111 14.98 18.46 -2.74
CA ALA A 111 14.64 19.58 -1.86
C ALA A 111 15.88 20.26 -1.25
N THR A 112 16.96 19.50 -1.02
CA THR A 112 18.23 20.06 -0.52
C THR A 112 18.95 20.88 -1.60
N VAL A 113 18.85 20.47 -2.86
CA VAL A 113 19.53 21.13 -3.99
C VAL A 113 18.69 22.26 -4.59
N GLY A 114 17.36 22.17 -4.50
CA GLY A 114 16.42 23.15 -5.05
C GLY A 114 16.21 23.07 -6.56
N THR A 115 16.88 22.13 -7.24
CA THR A 115 16.72 21.86 -8.67
C THR A 115 17.07 20.41 -9.00
N GLY A 116 16.39 19.83 -9.98
CA GLY A 116 16.72 18.51 -10.51
C GLY A 116 15.56 17.74 -11.13
N VAL A 117 15.80 16.47 -11.41
CA VAL A 117 14.88 15.56 -12.09
C VAL A 117 14.78 14.24 -11.34
N LEU A 118 13.55 13.77 -11.16
CA LEU A 118 13.20 12.41 -10.75
C LEU A 118 12.74 11.64 -11.99
N GLY A 119 13.20 10.41 -12.18
CA GLY A 119 12.73 9.53 -13.25
C GLY A 119 12.63 8.08 -12.80
N PHE A 120 11.44 7.64 -12.38
CA PHE A 120 11.21 6.28 -11.90
C PHE A 120 10.19 5.52 -12.74
N ILE A 121 10.33 4.19 -12.72
CA ILE A 121 9.22 3.27 -13.02
C ILE A 121 8.81 2.59 -11.71
N THR A 122 7.51 2.62 -11.40
CA THR A 122 6.98 2.20 -10.10
C THR A 122 5.64 1.49 -10.25
N SER A 123 5.16 0.83 -9.19
CA SER A 123 3.74 0.44 -9.08
C SER A 123 2.85 1.68 -9.26
N ASN A 124 1.82 1.61 -10.11
CA ASN A 124 0.92 2.74 -10.40
C ASN A 124 -0.11 3.01 -9.28
N SER A 125 -0.09 2.22 -8.20
CA SER A 125 -1.08 2.28 -7.11
C SER A 125 -1.25 3.67 -6.48
N TYR A 126 -0.18 4.46 -6.39
CA TYR A 126 -0.22 5.79 -5.78
C TYR A 126 -0.95 6.84 -6.63
N LEU A 127 -1.16 6.60 -7.93
CA LEU A 127 -1.82 7.56 -8.82
C LEU A 127 -3.28 7.79 -8.42
N GLU A 128 -3.96 6.74 -7.94
CA GLU A 128 -5.41 6.77 -7.71
C GLU A 128 -5.81 6.46 -6.27
N SER A 129 -5.08 5.55 -5.60
CA SER A 129 -5.54 4.94 -4.35
C SER A 129 -5.81 5.97 -3.24
N PRO A 130 -6.88 5.81 -2.43
CA PRO A 130 -7.25 6.78 -1.39
C PRO A 130 -6.16 7.04 -0.35
N THR A 131 -5.37 6.01 -0.02
CA THR A 131 -4.33 6.05 1.03
C THR A 131 -3.11 6.89 0.64
N PHE A 132 -3.00 7.32 -0.62
CA PHE A 132 -1.82 8.02 -1.15
C PHE A 132 -2.03 9.52 -1.36
N ARG A 133 -3.12 10.11 -0.83
CA ARG A 133 -3.40 11.54 -1.05
C ARG A 133 -2.29 12.48 -0.52
N GLY A 134 -1.69 12.14 0.63
CA GLY A 134 -0.52 12.88 1.15
C GLY A 134 0.72 12.73 0.27
N VAL A 135 0.93 11.54 -0.31
CA VAL A 135 2.02 11.30 -1.29
C VAL A 135 1.83 12.17 -2.53
N ARG A 136 0.62 12.20 -3.09
CA ARG A 136 0.31 13.03 -4.28
C ARG A 136 0.44 14.52 -4.00
N GLN A 137 -0.04 15.00 -2.86
CA GLN A 137 0.15 16.40 -2.44
C GLN A 137 1.64 16.74 -2.34
N SER A 138 2.44 15.88 -1.71
CA SER A 138 3.89 16.07 -1.59
C SER A 138 4.59 16.04 -2.95
N LEU A 139 4.19 15.15 -3.86
CA LEU A 139 4.74 15.07 -5.22
C LEU A 139 4.48 16.35 -6.02
N LEU A 140 3.24 16.83 -6.02
CA LEU A 140 2.86 18.06 -6.72
C LEU A 140 3.57 19.30 -6.16
N HIS A 141 3.89 19.29 -4.86
CA HIS A 141 4.67 20.36 -4.23
C HIS A 141 6.15 20.32 -4.63
N SER A 142 6.82 19.18 -4.41
CA SER A 142 8.28 19.09 -4.66
C SER A 142 8.66 19.04 -6.13
N LEU A 143 7.74 18.61 -7.01
CA LEU A 143 8.01 18.38 -8.43
C LEU A 143 6.92 19.09 -9.24
N PRO A 144 6.97 20.43 -9.35
CA PRO A 144 5.92 21.23 -9.95
C PRO A 144 5.63 20.86 -11.40
N HIS A 145 6.60 20.34 -12.16
CA HIS A 145 6.32 19.75 -13.47
C HIS A 145 6.40 18.23 -13.40
N LEU A 146 5.24 17.58 -13.38
CA LEU A 146 5.09 16.13 -13.22
C LEU A 146 4.55 15.50 -14.50
N ARG A 147 5.23 14.46 -15.00
CA ARG A 147 4.93 13.76 -16.24
C ARG A 147 4.75 12.28 -15.97
N ILE A 148 3.60 11.72 -16.33
CA ILE A 148 3.20 10.37 -15.96
C ILE A 148 2.77 9.60 -17.20
N VAL A 149 3.40 8.46 -17.45
CA VAL A 149 2.92 7.47 -18.41
C VAL A 149 2.44 6.28 -17.60
N ASP A 150 1.12 6.10 -17.47
CA ASP A 150 0.54 4.91 -16.86
C ASP A 150 0.57 3.76 -17.87
N LEU A 151 1.31 2.71 -17.53
CA LEU A 151 1.47 1.53 -18.37
C LEU A 151 0.46 0.44 -17.99
N HIS A 152 -0.44 0.67 -17.03
CA HIS A 152 -1.49 -0.27 -16.61
C HIS A 152 -0.95 -1.69 -16.34
N GLY A 153 -1.67 -2.73 -16.76
CA GLY A 153 -1.31 -4.13 -16.59
C GLY A 153 -1.64 -4.70 -15.21
N ASN A 154 -2.61 -4.13 -14.49
CA ASN A 154 -3.01 -4.62 -13.17
C ASN A 154 -4.04 -5.75 -13.28
N SER A 155 -3.59 -7.00 -13.17
CA SER A 155 -4.48 -8.17 -13.24
C SER A 155 -5.43 -8.28 -12.05
N LYS A 156 -5.06 -7.74 -10.87
CA LYS A 156 -5.93 -7.72 -9.68
C LYS A 156 -7.10 -6.75 -9.82
N ARG A 157 -6.97 -5.73 -10.67
CA ARG A 157 -8.03 -4.78 -11.03
C ARG A 157 -8.82 -5.21 -12.26
N GLY A 158 -8.44 -6.33 -12.89
CA GLY A 158 -9.09 -6.83 -14.10
C GLY A 158 -8.71 -6.10 -15.39
N GLU A 159 -7.70 -5.22 -15.37
CA GLU A 159 -7.26 -4.46 -16.55
C GLU A 159 -6.82 -5.39 -17.69
N THR A 160 -6.24 -6.54 -17.36
CA THR A 160 -5.73 -7.52 -18.32
C THR A 160 -6.82 -8.30 -19.05
N ALA A 161 -8.10 -8.23 -18.62
CA ALA A 161 -9.20 -8.94 -19.25
C ALA A 161 -9.47 -8.45 -20.70
N GLY A 162 -9.08 -7.21 -21.02
CA GLY A 162 -9.21 -6.60 -22.35
C GLY A 162 -8.01 -6.81 -23.29
N GLY A 163 -7.08 -7.71 -22.95
CA GLY A 163 -5.85 -7.91 -23.73
C GLY A 163 -4.71 -6.95 -23.39
N ASP A 164 -4.81 -6.24 -22.27
CA ASP A 164 -3.74 -5.43 -21.72
C ASP A 164 -2.68 -6.30 -21.04
N GLU A 165 -1.40 -6.03 -21.29
CA GLU A 165 -0.29 -6.81 -20.73
C GLU A 165 0.64 -5.96 -19.85
N ASN A 166 1.02 -6.51 -18.70
CA ASN A 166 2.03 -5.91 -17.84
C ASN A 166 3.43 -5.96 -18.50
N VAL A 167 4.25 -4.93 -18.29
CA VAL A 167 5.62 -4.86 -18.86
C VAL A 167 6.66 -5.69 -18.10
N PHE A 168 6.41 -6.08 -16.83
CA PHE A 168 7.34 -6.83 -15.99
C PHE A 168 6.86 -8.24 -15.60
N GLU A 169 5.76 -8.74 -16.19
CA GLU A 169 5.16 -10.05 -15.82
C GLU A 169 4.72 -10.14 -14.33
N ILE A 170 4.35 -9.00 -13.75
CA ILE A 170 3.81 -8.91 -12.38
C ILE A 170 2.31 -8.63 -12.38
N THR A 171 1.68 -8.76 -11.21
CA THR A 171 0.23 -8.55 -11.03
C THR A 171 -0.17 -7.10 -10.78
N GLU A 172 0.77 -6.26 -10.33
CA GLU A 172 0.53 -4.84 -10.07
C GLU A 172 0.74 -4.03 -11.34
N GLY A 173 -0.14 -3.06 -11.58
CA GLY A 173 0.05 -2.10 -12.67
C GLY A 173 1.27 -1.21 -12.42
N VAL A 174 1.85 -0.67 -13.48
CA VAL A 174 3.09 0.12 -13.41
C VAL A 174 2.99 1.42 -14.17
N ALA A 175 3.72 2.43 -13.71
CA ALA A 175 3.77 3.74 -14.32
C ALA A 175 5.20 4.29 -14.34
N ILE A 176 5.53 5.02 -15.39
CA ILE A 176 6.73 5.84 -15.48
C ILE A 176 6.38 7.24 -14.99
N VAL A 177 7.16 7.77 -14.05
CA VAL A 177 7.03 9.12 -13.53
C VAL A 177 8.31 9.90 -13.75
N VAL A 178 8.20 11.06 -14.37
CA VAL A 178 9.28 12.03 -14.54
C VAL A 178 8.86 13.34 -13.89
N GLY A 179 9.53 13.75 -12.82
CA GLY A 179 9.26 15.00 -12.13
C GLY A 179 10.44 15.96 -12.25
N ASN A 180 10.14 17.25 -12.46
CA ASN A 180 11.15 18.29 -12.56
C ASN A 180 10.95 19.32 -11.43
N LEU A 181 12.07 19.71 -10.83
CA LEU A 181 12.18 20.80 -9.87
C LEU A 181 13.13 21.84 -10.43
N GLN A 182 12.69 23.09 -10.50
CA GLN A 182 13.51 24.25 -10.80
C GLN A 182 12.80 25.49 -10.23
N PRO A 183 13.54 26.49 -9.71
CA PRO A 183 12.93 27.72 -9.22
C PRO A 183 12.04 28.39 -10.28
N GLY A 184 10.83 28.75 -9.89
CA GLY A 184 9.87 29.46 -10.75
C GLY A 184 9.06 28.59 -11.71
N LEU A 185 9.20 27.26 -11.68
CA LEU A 185 8.29 26.38 -12.42
C LEU A 185 6.86 26.47 -11.87
N ALA A 186 5.91 26.72 -12.78
CA ALA A 186 4.50 26.60 -12.46
C ALA A 186 4.09 25.12 -12.32
N LEU A 187 3.06 24.87 -11.52
CA LEU A 187 2.47 23.53 -11.42
C LEU A 187 1.89 23.11 -12.77
N GLN A 188 2.43 22.04 -13.34
CA GLN A 188 1.99 21.43 -14.59
C GLN A 188 2.05 19.91 -14.43
N VAL A 189 0.93 19.25 -14.70
CA VAL A 189 0.88 17.79 -14.76
C VAL A 189 0.54 17.37 -16.17
N GLU A 190 1.22 16.35 -16.67
CA GLU A 190 0.94 15.75 -17.97
C GLU A 190 0.80 14.23 -17.81
N HIS A 191 -0.18 13.66 -18.49
CA HIS A 191 -0.55 12.25 -18.37
C HIS A 191 -0.74 11.59 -19.73
N ALA A 192 -0.37 10.33 -19.83
CA ALA A 192 -0.75 9.44 -20.93
C ALA A 192 -1.04 8.03 -20.39
N ASP A 193 -2.12 7.44 -20.88
CA ASP A 193 -2.49 6.04 -20.65
C ASP A 193 -1.96 5.20 -21.81
N LEU A 194 -1.31 4.08 -21.49
CA LEU A 194 -0.75 3.16 -22.48
C LEU A 194 -1.24 1.75 -22.19
N ILE A 195 -2.36 1.40 -22.82
CA ILE A 195 -3.08 0.13 -22.65
C ILE A 195 -2.94 -0.72 -23.92
N GLY A 196 -2.68 -2.01 -23.75
CA GLY A 196 -2.60 -3.00 -24.83
C GLY A 196 -1.49 -4.03 -24.65
N PRO A 197 -1.10 -4.72 -25.73
CA PRO A 197 -0.01 -5.70 -25.68
C PRO A 197 1.33 -5.07 -25.31
N ARG A 198 2.19 -5.84 -24.63
CA ARG A 198 3.49 -5.37 -24.13
C ARG A 198 4.36 -4.81 -25.24
N GLN A 199 4.42 -5.47 -26.39
CA GLN A 199 5.24 -5.03 -27.51
C GLN A 199 4.77 -3.67 -28.05
N THR A 200 3.46 -3.48 -28.19
CA THR A 200 2.87 -2.20 -28.61
C THR A 200 3.22 -1.07 -27.65
N LYS A 201 3.26 -1.36 -26.34
CA LYS A 201 3.71 -0.40 -25.34
C LYS A 201 5.16 0.03 -25.58
N TYR A 202 6.06 -0.94 -25.77
CA TYR A 202 7.48 -0.68 -26.04
C TYR A 202 7.71 0.11 -27.32
N ASP A 203 7.06 -0.28 -28.42
CA ASP A 203 7.19 0.41 -29.71
C ASP A 203 6.72 1.86 -29.60
N THR A 204 5.62 2.09 -28.88
CA THR A 204 5.06 3.43 -28.67
C THR A 204 5.98 4.29 -27.81
N LEU A 205 6.53 3.75 -26.73
CA LEU A 205 7.50 4.44 -25.87
C LEU A 205 8.78 4.80 -26.62
N MET A 206 9.30 3.89 -27.45
CA MET A 206 10.50 4.12 -28.27
C MET A 206 10.26 5.17 -29.35
N ALA A 207 9.08 5.18 -29.97
CA ALA A 207 8.76 6.10 -31.05
C ALA A 207 8.43 7.52 -30.55
N LYS A 208 7.68 7.64 -29.45
CA LYS A 208 7.10 8.91 -28.99
C LYS A 208 7.68 9.41 -27.66
N GLY A 209 8.15 8.52 -26.78
CA GLY A 209 8.67 8.89 -25.47
C GLY A 209 7.71 9.80 -24.69
N LEU A 210 8.23 10.92 -24.16
CA LEU A 210 7.41 11.90 -23.43
C LEU A 210 6.47 12.73 -24.33
N GLN A 211 6.57 12.64 -25.67
CA GLN A 211 5.64 13.32 -26.59
C GLN A 211 4.22 12.71 -26.58
N LEU A 212 4.04 11.57 -25.90
CA LEU A 212 2.74 10.97 -25.63
C LEU A 212 1.87 11.82 -24.69
N LEU A 213 2.52 12.61 -23.85
CA LEU A 213 1.90 13.26 -22.72
C LEU A 213 1.04 14.43 -23.17
N THR A 214 -0.06 14.60 -22.44
CA THR A 214 -0.98 15.72 -22.64
C THR A 214 -1.26 16.38 -21.31
N PRO A 215 -1.41 17.72 -21.26
CA PRO A 215 -1.74 18.42 -20.02
C PRO A 215 -2.96 17.83 -19.32
N PHE A 216 -2.86 17.76 -18.00
CA PHE A 216 -3.84 17.18 -17.10
C PHE A 216 -3.92 18.02 -15.82
N ALA A 217 -5.13 18.23 -15.31
CA ALA A 217 -5.35 18.85 -14.02
C ALA A 217 -5.75 17.77 -13.01
N PRO A 218 -4.96 17.52 -11.95
CA PRO A 218 -5.36 16.60 -10.89
C PRO A 218 -6.73 16.97 -10.33
N SER A 219 -7.59 15.97 -10.15
CA SER A 219 -8.99 16.18 -9.80
C SER A 219 -9.37 15.56 -8.45
N GLY A 220 -10.51 16.04 -7.92
CA GLY A 220 -11.15 15.55 -6.72
C GLY A 220 -10.45 15.90 -5.40
N GLU A 221 -11.12 15.62 -4.28
CA GLU A 221 -10.60 15.87 -2.92
C GLU A 221 -9.34 15.07 -2.58
N ARG A 222 -8.92 14.15 -3.45
CA ARG A 222 -7.79 13.24 -3.24
C ARG A 222 -6.62 13.51 -4.20
N LEU A 223 -6.70 14.54 -5.04
CA LEU A 223 -5.68 14.91 -6.03
C LEU A 223 -5.25 13.72 -6.90
N GLN A 224 -6.19 13.01 -7.49
CA GLN A 224 -5.86 11.82 -8.29
C GLN A 224 -5.03 12.20 -9.53
N LEU A 225 -4.05 11.37 -9.85
CA LEU A 225 -3.12 11.54 -10.97
C LEU A 225 -3.43 10.59 -12.14
N VAL A 226 -4.68 10.17 -12.25
CA VAL A 226 -5.22 9.39 -13.36
C VAL A 226 -6.27 10.21 -14.08
N ARG A 227 -6.39 10.03 -15.39
CA ARG A 227 -7.50 10.60 -16.16
C ARG A 227 -8.78 9.88 -15.76
N SER A 228 -9.72 10.61 -15.15
CA SER A 228 -11.09 10.12 -14.93
C SER A 228 -11.99 10.76 -15.98
N ASP A 229 -12.34 9.98 -17.01
CA ASP A 229 -13.32 10.38 -18.03
C ASP A 229 -14.76 10.15 -17.55
N SER A 230 -15.00 10.05 -16.23
CA SER A 230 -16.33 9.82 -15.69
C SER A 230 -17.20 11.07 -15.88
N ALA A 231 -17.86 11.12 -17.04
CA ALA A 231 -19.04 11.93 -17.26
C ALA A 231 -19.99 11.67 -16.06
N GLY A 232 -20.36 12.75 -15.36
CA GLY A 232 -21.26 12.67 -14.21
C GLY A 232 -20.60 12.73 -12.84
N VAL A 233 -19.28 12.97 -12.68
CA VAL A 233 -18.72 13.25 -11.33
C VAL A 233 -19.42 14.43 -10.68
N ALA A 234 -19.61 15.53 -11.41
CA ALA A 234 -20.32 16.69 -10.88
C ALA A 234 -21.77 16.36 -10.47
N GLU A 235 -22.44 15.46 -11.19
CA GLU A 235 -23.79 14.97 -10.83
C GLU A 235 -23.75 14.04 -9.61
N TYR A 236 -22.78 13.11 -9.57
CA TYR A 236 -22.56 12.18 -8.46
C TYR A 236 -22.28 12.93 -7.15
N GLU A 237 -21.43 13.96 -7.17
CA GLU A 237 -21.10 14.79 -6.01
C GLU A 237 -22.28 15.67 -5.54
N CYS A 238 -23.35 15.83 -6.34
CA CYS A 238 -24.60 16.42 -5.86
C CYS A 238 -25.42 15.46 -4.98
N GLY A 239 -25.11 14.15 -5.03
CA GLY A 239 -25.76 13.13 -4.23
C GLY A 239 -25.42 13.24 -2.75
N TRP A 240 -26.30 12.71 -1.90
CA TRP A 240 -26.02 12.64 -0.46
C TRP A 240 -25.05 11.49 -0.16
N PRO A 241 -24.00 11.72 0.65
CA PRO A 241 -23.11 10.65 1.08
C PRO A 241 -23.88 9.54 1.79
N LEU A 242 -23.59 8.29 1.44
CA LEU A 242 -24.22 7.12 2.08
C LEU A 242 -23.98 7.11 3.59
N THR A 243 -22.85 7.63 4.06
CA THR A 243 -22.54 7.76 5.49
C THR A 243 -23.42 8.77 6.20
N THR A 244 -24.01 9.73 5.48
CA THR A 244 -25.02 10.67 6.01
C THR A 244 -26.40 10.02 6.06
N ILE A 245 -26.74 9.19 5.06
CA ILE A 245 -28.03 8.49 4.99
C ILE A 245 -28.06 7.32 5.99
N ALA A 246 -27.04 6.47 5.98
CA ALA A 246 -26.91 5.28 6.81
C ALA A 246 -26.06 5.58 8.04
N LEU A 247 -26.73 6.00 9.11
CA LEU A 247 -26.11 6.39 10.40
C LEU A 247 -25.26 5.27 11.03
N VAL A 248 -25.61 4.01 10.76
CA VAL A 248 -24.82 2.85 11.19
C VAL A 248 -24.43 2.06 9.95
N ASN A 249 -23.12 1.99 9.69
CA ASN A 249 -22.56 1.26 8.57
C ASN A 249 -21.25 0.57 9.01
N SER A 250 -20.95 -0.55 8.38
CA SER A 250 -19.70 -1.28 8.58
C SER A 250 -19.41 -2.14 7.36
N VAL A 251 -18.14 -2.50 7.22
CA VAL A 251 -17.73 -3.64 6.38
C VAL A 251 -18.29 -4.95 6.96
N GLY A 252 -18.31 -6.00 6.15
CA GLY A 252 -18.74 -7.33 6.56
C GLY A 252 -17.91 -7.95 7.70
N ILE A 253 -18.39 -9.08 8.21
CA ILE A 253 -17.73 -9.82 9.28
C ILE A 253 -16.36 -10.34 8.83
N VAL A 254 -15.44 -10.48 9.79
CA VAL A 254 -14.13 -11.10 9.56
C VAL A 254 -13.91 -12.18 10.61
N THR A 255 -13.77 -13.43 10.17
CA THR A 255 -13.51 -14.55 11.08
C THR A 255 -12.00 -14.78 11.31
N ALA A 256 -11.17 -14.41 10.32
CA ALA A 256 -9.74 -14.75 10.19
C ALA A 256 -9.40 -16.25 10.11
N ARG A 257 -10.37 -17.14 10.34
CA ARG A 257 -10.25 -18.60 10.28
C ARG A 257 -11.53 -19.20 9.67
N ASP A 258 -11.80 -18.88 8.41
CA ASP A 258 -13.07 -19.24 7.74
C ASP A 258 -13.32 -20.76 7.76
N ALA A 259 -12.29 -21.58 7.58
CA ALA A 259 -12.41 -23.05 7.59
C ALA A 259 -12.91 -23.60 8.94
N LEU A 260 -12.58 -22.94 10.05
CA LEU A 260 -13.09 -23.26 11.38
C LEU A 260 -14.48 -22.65 11.58
N CYS A 261 -14.62 -21.36 11.26
CA CYS A 261 -15.77 -20.57 11.69
C CYS A 261 -17.00 -20.75 10.79
N ILE A 262 -16.83 -21.15 9.53
CA ILE A 262 -17.89 -21.16 8.52
C ILE A 262 -18.04 -22.56 7.93
N GLN A 263 -19.21 -23.16 8.12
CA GLN A 263 -19.52 -24.51 7.65
C GLN A 263 -20.70 -24.50 6.67
N PHE A 264 -20.77 -25.50 5.80
CA PHE A 264 -21.86 -25.58 4.82
C PHE A 264 -23.22 -25.82 5.49
N THR A 265 -23.26 -26.62 6.56
CA THR A 265 -24.52 -26.98 7.24
C THR A 265 -24.53 -26.56 8.70
N GLU A 266 -25.73 -26.30 9.22
CA GLU A 266 -25.96 -26.01 10.65
C GLU A 266 -25.38 -27.10 11.56
N LYS A 267 -25.54 -28.37 11.16
CA LYS A 267 -25.02 -29.52 11.91
C LYS A 267 -23.49 -29.50 11.98
N GLN A 268 -22.81 -29.27 10.85
CA GLN A 268 -21.35 -29.18 10.84
C GLN A 268 -20.87 -28.02 11.70
N ALA A 269 -21.48 -26.84 11.58
CA ALA A 269 -21.12 -25.69 12.41
C ALA A 269 -21.24 -26.01 13.91
N TRP A 270 -22.34 -26.67 14.30
CA TRP A 270 -22.56 -27.06 15.69
C TRP A 270 -21.57 -28.12 16.20
N ASP A 271 -21.30 -29.14 15.40
CA ASP A 271 -20.36 -30.21 15.75
C ASP A 271 -18.94 -29.64 15.90
N THR A 272 -18.52 -28.77 14.98
CA THR A 272 -17.24 -28.04 15.05
C THR A 272 -17.12 -27.18 16.31
N VAL A 273 -18.12 -26.36 16.63
CA VAL A 273 -18.10 -25.51 17.83
C VAL A 273 -17.95 -26.34 19.10
N ARG A 274 -18.72 -27.42 19.21
CA ARG A 274 -18.69 -28.29 20.38
C ARG A 274 -17.36 -29.00 20.56
N ASP A 275 -16.78 -29.48 19.47
CA ASP A 275 -15.51 -30.19 19.48
C ASP A 275 -14.37 -29.21 19.80
N PHE A 276 -14.29 -28.09 19.06
CA PHE A 276 -13.27 -27.06 19.25
C PHE A 276 -13.28 -26.47 20.66
N ALA A 277 -14.45 -26.20 21.25
CA ALA A 277 -14.57 -25.63 22.60
C ALA A 277 -14.07 -26.56 23.73
N LYS A 278 -14.04 -27.88 23.49
CA LYS A 278 -13.66 -28.90 24.49
C LYS A 278 -12.23 -29.39 24.37
N ARG A 279 -11.59 -29.21 23.22
CA ARG A 279 -10.22 -29.64 22.98
C ARG A 279 -9.23 -28.79 23.76
N ASP A 280 -8.08 -29.38 24.06
CA ASP A 280 -6.91 -28.60 24.44
C ASP A 280 -6.51 -27.65 23.29
N ALA A 281 -5.96 -26.49 23.63
CA ALA A 281 -5.66 -25.45 22.65
C ALA A 281 -4.67 -25.92 21.58
N GLU A 282 -3.67 -26.74 21.92
CA GLU A 282 -2.67 -27.19 20.95
C GLU A 282 -3.19 -28.34 20.08
N ASP A 283 -3.99 -29.24 20.67
CA ASP A 283 -4.71 -30.27 19.90
C ASP A 283 -5.69 -29.63 18.90
N ALA A 284 -6.47 -28.63 19.34
CA ALA A 284 -7.34 -27.86 18.46
C ALA A 284 -6.56 -27.16 17.35
N ARG A 285 -5.38 -26.59 17.65
CA ARG A 285 -4.52 -25.94 16.66
C ARG A 285 -4.12 -26.89 15.54
N GLN A 286 -3.75 -28.12 15.89
CA GLN A 286 -3.35 -29.15 14.94
C GLN A 286 -4.55 -29.67 14.12
N VAL A 287 -5.63 -30.07 14.80
CA VAL A 287 -6.82 -30.65 14.16
C VAL A 287 -7.48 -29.70 13.16
N TYR A 288 -7.54 -28.41 13.49
CA TYR A 288 -8.14 -27.38 12.64
C TYR A 288 -7.11 -26.60 11.80
N ALA A 289 -5.84 -27.02 11.80
CA ALA A 289 -4.75 -26.41 11.04
C ALA A 289 -4.67 -24.87 11.19
N LEU A 290 -4.75 -24.38 12.44
CA LEU A 290 -4.99 -22.95 12.74
C LEU A 290 -3.75 -22.06 12.65
N GLY A 291 -2.57 -22.65 12.45
CA GLY A 291 -1.28 -21.96 12.39
C GLY A 291 -0.90 -21.31 13.72
N THR A 292 0.03 -20.35 13.69
CA THR A 292 0.38 -19.55 14.87
C THR A 292 -0.70 -18.51 15.18
N ASP A 293 -0.76 -18.12 16.45
CA ASP A 293 -1.66 -17.06 16.90
C ASP A 293 -1.28 -15.71 16.29
N ALA A 294 -2.29 -14.91 16.00
CA ALA A 294 -2.15 -13.54 15.56
C ALA A 294 -2.58 -12.58 16.68
N GLN A 295 -2.18 -11.31 16.56
CA GLN A 295 -2.57 -10.28 17.53
C GLN A 295 -4.10 -10.23 17.74
N ASP A 296 -4.85 -10.35 16.65
CA ASP A 296 -6.31 -10.18 16.66
C ASP A 296 -7.08 -11.51 16.79
N TRP A 297 -6.42 -12.66 16.74
CA TRP A 297 -7.04 -13.99 16.85
C TRP A 297 -6.11 -15.01 17.49
N GLN A 298 -6.57 -15.61 18.59
CA GLN A 298 -5.82 -16.63 19.34
C GLN A 298 -6.75 -17.78 19.68
N VAL A 299 -6.25 -19.03 19.62
CA VAL A 299 -7.06 -20.24 19.89
C VAL A 299 -7.75 -20.16 21.24
N THR A 300 -7.01 -19.77 22.27
CA THR A 300 -7.51 -19.68 23.65
C THR A 300 -8.61 -18.63 23.82
N LEU A 301 -8.50 -17.48 23.15
CA LEU A 301 -9.53 -16.43 23.16
C LEU A 301 -10.80 -16.88 22.43
N ALA A 302 -10.65 -17.58 21.31
CA ALA A 302 -11.78 -18.14 20.57
C ALA A 302 -12.51 -19.22 21.38
N GLN A 303 -11.78 -20.16 22.00
CA GLN A 303 -12.37 -21.17 22.88
C GLN A 303 -13.04 -20.53 24.10
N LYS A 304 -12.42 -19.51 24.70
CA LYS A 304 -13.01 -18.75 25.81
C LYS A 304 -14.32 -18.09 25.40
N ASP A 305 -14.39 -17.47 24.23
CA ASP A 305 -15.65 -16.88 23.73
C ASP A 305 -16.78 -17.92 23.59
N LEU A 306 -16.47 -19.08 23.01
CA LEU A 306 -17.45 -20.17 22.88
C LEU A 306 -17.92 -20.70 24.25
N ASN A 307 -17.00 -20.83 25.21
CA ASN A 307 -17.31 -21.33 26.53
C ASN A 307 -18.07 -20.29 27.38
N ASP A 308 -17.67 -19.03 27.35
CA ASP A 308 -18.30 -17.91 28.07
C ASP A 308 -19.74 -17.65 27.56
N SER A 309 -19.95 -17.73 26.24
CA SER A 309 -21.29 -17.60 25.64
C SER A 309 -22.19 -18.81 25.91
N GLY A 310 -21.58 -19.93 26.33
CA GLY A 310 -22.22 -21.22 26.49
C GLY A 310 -22.59 -21.78 25.12
N PRO A 311 -21.96 -22.88 24.63
CA PRO A 311 -22.31 -23.45 23.35
C PRO A 311 -23.82 -23.69 23.27
N ASN A 312 -24.48 -22.89 22.44
CA ASN A 312 -25.92 -22.78 22.36
C ASN A 312 -26.29 -22.84 20.89
N LYS A 313 -27.01 -23.87 20.51
CA LYS A 313 -27.37 -24.10 19.11
C LYS A 313 -28.13 -22.92 18.49
N LYS A 314 -28.81 -22.10 19.29
CA LYS A 314 -29.48 -20.85 18.83
C LYS A 314 -28.52 -19.79 18.29
N LEU A 315 -27.22 -19.86 18.62
CA LEU A 315 -26.20 -18.96 18.12
C LEU A 315 -25.59 -19.44 16.79
N ILE A 316 -25.98 -20.63 16.30
CA ILE A 316 -25.69 -21.02 14.92
C ILE A 316 -26.64 -20.24 14.01
N GLN A 317 -26.08 -19.35 13.19
CA GLN A 317 -26.82 -18.46 12.31
C GLN A 317 -26.40 -18.67 10.86
N PRO A 318 -27.34 -18.56 9.90
CA PRO A 318 -27.00 -18.53 8.49
C PRO A 318 -26.26 -17.24 8.16
N ILE A 319 -25.24 -17.33 7.31
CA ILE A 319 -24.49 -16.20 6.79
C ILE A 319 -24.37 -16.30 5.28
N LEU A 320 -24.40 -15.16 4.60
CA LEU A 320 -24.09 -15.08 3.18
C LEU A 320 -22.57 -14.98 3.01
N TYR A 321 -21.90 -16.11 2.79
CA TYR A 321 -20.44 -16.17 2.70
C TYR A 321 -19.92 -15.57 1.39
N ARG A 322 -20.65 -15.81 0.30
CA ARG A 322 -20.45 -15.22 -1.04
C ARG A 322 -21.82 -14.90 -1.64
N PRO A 323 -21.91 -14.10 -2.71
CA PRO A 323 -23.18 -13.86 -3.40
C PRO A 323 -23.89 -15.17 -3.68
N PHE A 324 -25.08 -15.33 -3.12
CA PHE A 324 -25.94 -16.52 -3.24
C PHE A 324 -25.40 -17.84 -2.62
N ASP A 325 -24.36 -17.78 -1.78
CA ASP A 325 -23.81 -18.93 -1.03
C ASP A 325 -24.12 -18.78 0.47
N VAL A 326 -25.20 -19.45 0.92
CA VAL A 326 -25.60 -19.45 2.33
C VAL A 326 -24.87 -20.58 3.07
N ARG A 327 -24.15 -20.19 4.12
CA ARG A 327 -23.42 -21.07 5.03
C ARG A 327 -23.84 -20.81 6.47
N HIS A 328 -23.25 -21.52 7.42
CA HIS A 328 -23.59 -21.42 8.84
C HIS A 328 -22.36 -21.11 9.67
N SER A 329 -22.51 -20.25 10.67
CA SER A 329 -21.45 -19.89 11.61
C SER A 329 -22.02 -19.68 13.02
N TYR A 330 -21.16 -19.73 14.03
CA TYR A 330 -21.53 -19.46 15.42
C TYR A 330 -21.26 -17.99 15.76
N TYR A 331 -22.33 -17.23 16.00
CA TYR A 331 -22.26 -15.79 16.13
C TYR A 331 -22.48 -15.34 17.59
N THR A 332 -21.43 -14.88 18.25
CA THR A 332 -21.46 -14.35 19.63
C THR A 332 -21.58 -12.83 19.69
N GLY A 333 -21.27 -12.13 18.58
CA GLY A 333 -21.13 -10.67 18.58
C GLY A 333 -19.86 -10.15 19.28
N LYS A 334 -19.02 -11.02 19.86
CA LYS A 334 -17.81 -10.63 20.61
C LYS A 334 -16.59 -10.50 19.69
N ALA A 335 -15.98 -9.32 19.65
CA ALA A 335 -14.75 -9.09 18.89
C ALA A 335 -13.56 -9.85 19.51
N SER A 336 -12.61 -10.24 18.66
CA SER A 336 -11.42 -11.03 19.05
C SER A 336 -11.76 -12.33 19.81
N GLY A 337 -12.93 -12.91 19.52
CA GLY A 337 -13.40 -14.19 20.04
C GLY A 337 -13.36 -15.27 18.97
N PHE A 338 -14.45 -16.03 18.83
CA PHE A 338 -14.57 -17.01 17.74
C PHE A 338 -14.46 -16.32 16.36
N MET A 339 -15.00 -15.10 16.26
CA MET A 339 -14.79 -14.19 15.13
C MET A 339 -13.93 -12.99 15.55
N VAL A 340 -13.05 -12.52 14.67
CA VAL A 340 -12.25 -11.32 14.93
C VAL A 340 -13.11 -10.05 14.90
N ARG A 341 -13.95 -9.89 13.87
CA ARG A 341 -14.81 -8.72 13.68
C ARG A 341 -16.24 -9.17 13.38
N PRO A 342 -17.07 -9.44 14.39
CA PRO A 342 -18.46 -9.87 14.20
C PRO A 342 -19.42 -8.73 13.85
N ARG A 343 -19.03 -7.47 14.02
CA ARG A 343 -19.82 -6.28 13.64
C ARG A 343 -21.26 -6.27 14.21
N PRO A 344 -21.45 -6.46 15.53
CA PRO A 344 -22.78 -6.48 16.16
C PRO A 344 -23.57 -5.17 15.99
N GLU A 345 -22.90 -4.09 15.61
CA GLU A 345 -23.53 -2.82 15.26
C GLU A 345 -24.44 -2.93 14.03
N VAL A 346 -24.09 -3.76 13.03
CA VAL A 346 -24.86 -3.94 11.78
C VAL A 346 -25.42 -5.35 11.60
N MET A 347 -24.83 -6.35 12.27
CA MET A 347 -25.26 -7.76 12.19
C MET A 347 -26.26 -8.10 13.31
N ARG A 348 -27.34 -7.31 13.43
CA ARG A 348 -28.37 -7.50 14.48
C ARG A 348 -29.56 -8.37 14.04
N HIS A 349 -29.61 -8.72 12.76
CA HIS A 349 -30.77 -9.35 12.12
C HIS A 349 -30.43 -10.75 11.62
#